data_AF-A0A3D1CKM4-F1
#
_entry.id   AF-A0A3D1CKM4-F1
#
_cell.length_a   1.000
_cell.length_b   1.000
_cell.length_c   1.000
_cell.angle_alpha   90.00
_cell.angle_beta   90.00
_cell.angle_gamma   90.00
#
_symmetry.space_group_name_H-M   'P 1'
#
loop_
_entity.id
_entity.type
_entity.pdbx_description
1 polymer ?
#
loop_
_entity_poly.entity_id
_entity_poly.type
_entity_poly.pdbx_seq_one_letter_code
_entity_poly.pdbx_strand_id
1 'polypeptide(L)'
;PLKGARIAGCLHMTIQTAVLIETLVELGAEVRWSSCNIFSTQDHAAAAIADQGIPVFAWKGETEEEAIWCIRQTIIGTDGWRPNMILDDGGDLTTMMHEDYPELLDDVKGLSEETTTG
;
A
#
# COMPACT_ATOMS: atom_id res chain seq x y z
N PRO A 1 -3.65 -13.93 -12.63
CA PRO A 1 -3.85 -14.87 -11.50
C PRO A 1 -4.36 -14.19 -10.22
N LEU A 2 -4.15 -12.88 -10.05
CA LEU A 2 -4.58 -12.10 -8.90
C LEU A 2 -5.97 -11.45 -9.07
N LYS A 3 -6.76 -11.91 -10.04
CA LYS A 3 -8.12 -11.39 -10.24
C LYS A 3 -8.94 -11.50 -8.95
N GLY A 4 -9.43 -10.35 -8.47
CA GLY A 4 -10.20 -10.23 -7.23
C GLY A 4 -9.36 -10.04 -5.96
N ALA A 5 -8.03 -10.03 -6.08
CA ALA A 5 -7.17 -9.53 -5.01
C ALA A 5 -7.27 -8.00 -4.92
N ARG A 6 -7.38 -7.51 -3.70
CA ARG A 6 -7.42 -6.10 -3.32
C ARG A 6 -6.27 -5.88 -2.35
N ILE A 7 -5.16 -5.38 -2.87
CA ILE A 7 -3.87 -5.32 -2.16
C ILE A 7 -3.69 -3.90 -1.62
N ALA A 8 -3.57 -3.78 -0.30
CA ALA A 8 -2.99 -2.59 0.33
C ALA A 8 -1.48 -2.83 0.47
N GLY A 9 -0.68 -1.95 -0.12
CA GLY A 9 0.78 -1.98 -0.06
C GLY A 9 1.34 -0.84 0.78
N CYS A 10 2.30 -1.15 1.64
CA CYS A 10 3.08 -0.16 2.39
C CYS A 10 4.56 -0.47 2.25
N LEU A 11 5.23 0.24 1.33
CA LEU A 11 6.57 -0.08 0.86
C LEU A 11 7.22 1.17 0.28
N HIS A 12 8.55 1.24 0.25
CA HIS A 12 9.27 2.35 -0.36
C HIS A 12 8.71 2.69 -1.76
N MET A 13 8.20 3.91 -1.99
CA MET A 13 7.58 4.27 -3.27
C MET A 13 8.64 4.72 -4.30
N THR A 14 9.30 3.73 -4.90
CA THR A 14 10.44 3.90 -5.83
C THR A 14 10.09 3.48 -7.26
N ILE A 15 11.01 3.68 -8.21
CA ILE A 15 10.89 3.14 -9.58
C ILE A 15 10.73 1.60 -9.57
N GLN A 16 11.49 0.90 -8.74
CA GLN A 16 11.43 -0.56 -8.65
C GLN A 16 10.07 -1.02 -8.13
N THR A 17 9.55 -0.33 -7.11
CA THR A 17 8.23 -0.59 -6.56
C THR A 17 7.12 -0.24 -7.54
N ALA A 18 7.30 0.79 -8.38
CA ALA A 18 6.37 1.08 -9.47
C ALA A 18 6.23 -0.11 -10.43
N VAL A 19 7.35 -0.75 -10.81
CA VAL A 19 7.32 -1.98 -11.63
C VAL A 19 6.62 -3.13 -10.90
N LEU A 20 6.81 -3.27 -9.59
CA LEU A 20 6.08 -4.24 -8.77
C LEU A 20 4.56 -3.97 -8.81
N ILE A 21 4.14 -2.72 -8.58
CA ILE A 21 2.73 -2.31 -8.61
C ILE A 21 2.11 -2.62 -9.97
N GLU A 22 2.75 -2.21 -11.07
CA GLU A 22 2.29 -2.49 -12.43
C GLU A 22 2.16 -4.00 -12.69
N THR A 23 3.11 -4.79 -12.19
CA THR A 23 3.07 -6.25 -12.31
C THR A 23 1.88 -6.84 -11.56
N LEU A 24 1.56 -6.37 -10.34
CA LEU A 24 0.40 -6.84 -9.57
C LEU A 24 -0.91 -6.53 -10.30
N VAL A 25 -1.02 -5.32 -10.86
CA VAL A 25 -2.18 -4.89 -11.66
C VAL A 25 -2.31 -5.72 -12.93
N GLU A 26 -1.23 -5.94 -13.67
CA GLU A 26 -1.22 -6.79 -14.88
C GLU A 26 -1.64 -8.23 -14.57
N LEU A 27 -1.29 -8.75 -13.39
CA LEU A 27 -1.74 -10.06 -12.93
C LEU A 27 -3.21 -10.08 -12.47
N GLY A 28 -3.87 -8.92 -12.42
CA GLY A 28 -5.31 -8.74 -12.20
C GLY A 28 -5.73 -8.21 -10.83
N ALA A 29 -4.79 -7.73 -10.01
CA ALA A 29 -5.10 -7.16 -8.70
C ALA A 29 -5.61 -5.71 -8.79
N GLU A 30 -6.44 -5.31 -7.84
CA GLU A 30 -6.67 -3.91 -7.51
C GLU A 30 -5.68 -3.52 -6.42
N VAL A 31 -4.98 -2.40 -6.60
CA VAL A 31 -3.85 -2.00 -5.74
C VAL A 31 -4.05 -0.59 -5.22
N ARG A 32 -3.74 -0.37 -3.93
CA ARG A 32 -3.60 0.95 -3.30
C ARG A 32 -2.30 1.00 -2.53
N TRP A 33 -1.58 2.12 -2.57
CA TRP A 33 -0.19 2.17 -2.09
C TRP A 33 0.16 3.39 -1.25
N SER A 34 0.96 3.18 -0.21
CA SER A 34 1.61 4.20 0.63
C SER A 34 3.09 3.87 0.80
N SER A 35 3.90 4.85 1.21
CA SER A 35 5.29 4.59 1.55
C SER A 35 5.48 4.17 3.02
N CYS A 36 6.39 3.24 3.28
CA CYS A 36 6.82 2.86 4.64
C CYS A 36 7.91 3.79 5.21
N ASN A 37 8.36 4.81 4.46
CA ASN A 37 9.38 5.74 4.94
C ASN A 37 9.24 7.13 4.31
N ILE A 38 9.13 8.15 5.17
CA ILE A 38 8.89 9.55 4.84
C ILE A 38 9.90 10.19 3.87
N PHE A 39 11.11 9.64 3.72
CA PHE A 39 12.14 10.18 2.83
C PHE A 39 12.38 9.34 1.57
N SER A 40 11.79 8.15 1.50
CA SER A 40 12.13 7.15 0.49
C SER A 40 11.42 7.32 -0.84
N THR A 41 10.26 7.99 -0.84
CA THR A 41 9.48 8.24 -2.05
C THR A 41 10.32 8.93 -3.12
N GLN A 42 10.20 8.42 -4.35
CA GLN A 42 10.68 9.04 -5.57
C GLN A 42 9.47 9.64 -6.28
N ASP A 43 9.26 10.95 -6.15
CA ASP A 43 8.01 11.60 -6.54
C ASP A 43 7.60 11.39 -8.00
N HIS A 44 8.58 11.26 -8.90
CA HIS A 44 8.31 10.96 -10.31
C HIS A 44 7.80 9.53 -10.55
N ALA A 45 8.21 8.57 -9.71
CA ALA A 45 7.64 7.23 -9.73
C ALA A 45 6.21 7.22 -9.16
N ALA A 46 5.98 7.92 -8.04
CA ALA A 46 4.64 8.10 -7.49
C ALA A 46 3.69 8.78 -8.49
N ALA A 47 4.15 9.86 -9.15
CA ALA A 47 3.37 10.56 -10.16
C ALA A 47 3.02 9.67 -11.37
N ALA A 48 3.95 8.83 -11.83
CA ALA A 48 3.69 7.89 -12.92
C ALA A 48 2.64 6.83 -12.57
N ILE A 49 2.64 6.34 -11.32
CA ILE A 49 1.62 5.41 -10.82
C ILE A 49 0.25 6.11 -10.69
N ALA A 50 0.24 7.35 -10.19
CA ALA A 50 -0.98 8.14 -10.08
C ALA A 50 -1.62 8.45 -11.45
N ASP A 51 -0.81 8.78 -12.47
CA ASP A 51 -1.28 9.07 -13.85
C ASP A 51 -1.96 7.86 -14.50
N GLN A 52 -1.59 6.64 -14.09
CA GLN A 52 -2.25 5.40 -14.50
C GLN A 52 -3.59 5.14 -13.77
N GLY A 53 -3.99 6.03 -12.86
CA GLY A 53 -5.22 5.89 -12.07
C GLY A 53 -5.11 4.92 -10.90
N ILE A 54 -3.90 4.49 -10.53
CA ILE A 54 -3.65 3.64 -9.37
C ILE A 54 -3.57 4.54 -8.12
N PRO A 55 -4.38 4.31 -7.07
CA PRO A 55 -4.33 5.12 -5.86
C PRO A 55 -2.99 4.99 -5.13
N VAL A 56 -2.20 6.05 -5.15
CA VAL A 56 -0.93 6.16 -4.44
C VAL A 56 -0.94 7.42 -3.57
N PHE A 57 -0.61 7.23 -2.30
CA PHE A 57 -0.57 8.27 -1.27
C PHE A 57 0.85 8.29 -0.71
N ALA A 58 1.75 8.95 -1.42
CA ALA A 58 3.16 9.02 -1.04
C ALA A 58 3.83 10.24 -1.68
N TRP A 59 4.62 10.97 -0.92
CA TRP A 59 5.54 12.00 -1.42
C TRP A 59 6.81 12.05 -0.58
N LYS A 60 7.87 12.65 -1.11
CA LYS A 60 9.14 12.80 -0.40
C LYS A 60 9.02 13.92 0.64
N GLY A 61 9.44 13.63 1.88
CA GLY A 61 9.46 14.61 2.96
C GLY A 61 8.13 14.74 3.69
N GLU A 62 7.37 13.66 3.77
CA GLU A 62 6.20 13.57 4.66
C GLU A 62 6.58 13.87 6.12
N THR A 63 5.65 14.46 6.85
CA THR A 63 5.62 14.40 8.31
C THR A 63 5.09 13.04 8.78
N GLU A 64 5.35 12.68 10.04
CA GLU A 64 4.82 11.45 10.64
C GLU A 64 3.28 11.38 10.57
N GLU A 65 2.60 12.53 10.77
CA GLU A 65 1.14 12.61 10.67
C GLU A 65 0.64 12.34 9.23
N GLU A 66 1.37 12.85 8.24
CA GLU A 66 1.07 12.59 6.82
C GLU A 66 1.32 11.13 6.44
N ALA A 67 2.40 10.51 6.93
CA ALA A 67 2.69 9.09 6.68
C ALA A 67 1.57 8.18 7.21
N ILE A 68 1.14 8.42 8.45
CA ILE A 68 0.00 7.70 9.06
C ILE A 68 -1.28 7.95 8.25
N TRP A 69 -1.51 9.20 7.81
CA TRP A 69 -2.65 9.52 6.97
C TRP A 69 -2.62 8.76 5.63
N CYS A 70 -1.46 8.67 4.99
CA CYS A 70 -1.23 7.93 3.75
C CYS A 70 -1.57 6.45 3.90
N ILE A 71 -1.08 5.78 4.96
CA ILE A 71 -1.41 4.37 5.24
C ILE A 71 -2.92 4.21 5.41
N ARG A 72 -3.62 5.11 6.13
CA ARG A 72 -5.08 5.04 6.26
C ARG A 72 -5.81 5.17 4.92
N GLN A 73 -5.29 5.97 3.99
CA GLN A 73 -5.87 6.10 2.64
C GLN A 73 -5.73 4.82 1.80
N THR A 74 -4.76 3.95 2.08
CA THR A 74 -4.64 2.66 1.39
C THR A 74 -5.63 1.63 1.90
N ILE A 75 -6.01 1.68 3.18
CA ILE A 75 -6.95 0.74 3.83
C ILE A 75 -8.40 1.01 3.39
N ILE A 76 -8.83 2.27 3.41
CA ILE A 76 -10.22 2.67 3.13
C ILE A 76 -10.30 3.31 1.75
N GLY A 77 -10.75 2.53 0.77
CA GLY A 77 -11.00 3.04 -0.58
C GLY A 77 -12.44 3.52 -0.80
N THR A 78 -12.64 4.14 -1.96
CA THR A 78 -13.95 4.59 -2.45
C THR A 78 -14.86 3.39 -2.71
N ASP A 79 -16.17 3.63 -2.72
CA ASP A 79 -17.19 2.61 -3.06
C ASP A 79 -17.10 1.30 -2.23
N GLY A 80 -16.64 1.42 -0.98
CA GLY A 80 -16.54 0.29 -0.07
C GLY A 80 -15.32 -0.61 -0.30
N TRP A 81 -14.34 -0.17 -1.10
CA TRP A 81 -13.10 -0.93 -1.30
C TRP A 81 -12.36 -1.13 0.02
N ARG A 82 -12.01 -2.38 0.34
CA ARG A 82 -11.23 -2.79 1.52
C ARG A 82 -10.23 -3.87 1.12
N PRO A 83 -9.02 -3.91 1.70
CA PRO A 83 -8.02 -4.90 1.33
C PRO A 83 -8.49 -6.32 1.68
N ASN A 84 -8.08 -7.29 0.87
CA ASN A 84 -8.14 -8.71 1.22
C ASN A 84 -6.75 -9.37 1.19
N MET A 85 -5.70 -8.57 0.99
CA MET A 85 -4.30 -8.94 0.98
C MET A 85 -3.48 -7.74 1.47
N ILE A 86 -2.42 -8.01 2.23
CA ILE A 86 -1.46 -7.01 2.73
C ILE A 86 -0.08 -7.32 2.14
N LEU A 87 0.64 -6.28 1.71
CA LEU A 87 2.02 -6.35 1.25
C LEU A 87 2.81 -5.26 1.98
N ASP A 88 3.68 -5.64 2.90
CA ASP A 88 4.24 -4.74 3.92
C ASP A 88 5.77 -4.81 3.98
N ASP A 89 6.37 -3.70 4.40
CA ASP A 89 7.80 -3.51 4.63
C ASP A 89 7.94 -2.69 5.92
N GLY A 90 8.22 -3.39 7.02
CA GLY A 90 8.44 -2.83 8.34
C GLY A 90 7.26 -3.00 9.32
N GLY A 91 6.12 -3.52 8.86
CA GLY A 91 4.99 -3.90 9.71
C GLY A 91 4.03 -2.77 10.11
N ASP A 92 4.20 -1.54 9.62
CA ASP A 92 3.37 -0.39 10.01
C ASP A 92 1.91 -0.53 9.55
N LEU A 93 1.70 -0.96 8.30
CA LEU A 93 0.35 -1.20 7.77
C LEU A 93 -0.31 -2.36 8.49
N THR A 94 0.45 -3.42 8.74
CA THR A 94 -0.01 -4.61 9.47
C THR A 94 -0.45 -4.26 10.88
N THR A 95 0.38 -3.52 11.61
CA THR A 95 0.09 -3.08 12.97
C THR A 95 -1.16 -2.20 12.99
N MET A 96 -1.23 -1.21 12.09
CA MET A 96 -2.42 -0.35 11.97
C MET A 96 -3.69 -1.14 11.69
N MET A 97 -3.65 -2.16 10.82
CA MET A 97 -4.80 -3.01 10.56
C MET A 97 -5.23 -3.82 11.79
N HIS A 98 -4.30 -4.30 12.62
CA HIS A 98 -4.63 -5.05 13.84
C HIS A 98 -5.17 -4.16 14.95
N GLU A 99 -4.67 -2.94 15.09
CA GLU A 99 -5.01 -2.04 16.18
C GLU A 99 -6.25 -1.18 15.87
N ASP A 100 -6.29 -0.58 14.68
CA ASP A 100 -7.32 0.41 14.30
C ASP A 100 -8.48 -0.22 13.51
N TYR A 101 -8.27 -1.35 12.82
CA TYR A 101 -9.25 -1.97 11.92
C TYR A 101 -9.39 -3.51 12.06
N PRO A 102 -9.43 -4.06 13.29
CA PRO A 102 -9.39 -5.51 13.50
C PRO A 102 -10.51 -6.26 12.79
N GLU A 103 -11.67 -5.64 12.57
CA GLU A 103 -12.81 -6.23 11.86
C GLU A 103 -12.56 -6.44 10.36
N LEU A 104 -11.66 -5.67 9.75
CA LEU A 104 -11.33 -5.82 8.33
C LEU A 104 -10.43 -7.04 8.08
N LEU A 105 -9.76 -7.56 9.11
CA LEU A 105 -8.88 -8.71 9.00
C LEU A 105 -9.63 -10.01 8.67
N ASP A 106 -10.93 -10.09 8.97
CA ASP A 106 -11.77 -11.25 8.61
C ASP A 106 -11.79 -11.51 7.08
N ASP A 107 -11.60 -10.46 6.28
CA ASP A 107 -11.53 -10.54 4.82
C ASP A 107 -10.10 -10.69 4.28
N VAL A 108 -9.06 -10.51 5.11
CA VAL A 108 -7.65 -10.59 4.70
C VAL A 108 -7.20 -12.04 4.62
N LYS A 109 -6.82 -12.47 3.41
CA LYS A 109 -6.43 -13.85 3.12
C LYS A 109 -4.96 -14.15 3.35
N GLY A 110 -4.13 -13.11 3.43
CA GLY A 110 -2.70 -13.26 3.59
C GLY A 110 -1.95 -11.94 3.65
N LEU A 111 -0.74 -12.03 4.18
CA LEU A 111 0.22 -10.96 4.36
C LEU A 111 1.59 -11.46 3.88
N SER A 112 2.32 -10.59 3.18
CA SER A 112 3.73 -10.79 2.83
C SER A 112 4.53 -9.63 3.42
N GLU A 113 5.52 -9.95 4.25
CA GLU A 113 6.44 -8.98 4.87
C GLU A 113 7.83 -9.13 4.24
N GLU A 114 8.47 -8.00 3.90
CA GLU A 114 9.78 -7.97 3.23
C GLU A 114 10.96 -7.97 4.20
N THR A 115 10.81 -7.35 5.37
CA THR A 115 11.95 -7.04 6.25
C THR A 115 12.16 -8.04 7.37
N THR A 116 13.27 -7.87 8.10
CA THR A 116 13.58 -8.67 9.30
C THR A 116 12.86 -8.15 10.54
N THR A 117 12.47 -6.88 10.56
CA THR A 117 11.89 -6.23 11.74
C THR A 117 10.38 -6.49 11.84
N GLY A 118 9.66 -6.42 10.71
CA GLY A 118 8.25 -6.78 10.62
C GLY A 118 8.00 -8.26 10.88
#